data_AF-A0A6G3WLX4-F1
#
_entry.id   AF-A0A6G3WLX4-F1
#
_cell.length_a   1.000
_cell.length_b   1.000
_cell.length_c   1.000
_cell.angle_alpha   90.00
_cell.angle_beta   90.00
_cell.angle_gamma   90.00
#
_symmetry.space_group_name_H-M   'P 1'
#
loop_
_entity.id
_entity.type
_entity.pdbx_description
1 polymer ?
#
loop_
_entity_poly.entity_id
_entity_poly.type
_entity_poly.pdbx_seq_one_letter_code
_entity_poly.pdbx_strand_id
1 'polypeptide(L)'
;LVLERDLGTSLLFFGLFVIMLYVATGRTGWIAVGLLLAAVGAFVVGSFEPHVHSRVQDWLDPFASIDAGQGPGQLAQSLFAFAAGGMLGTGLGAGHSILIGFAAKSDFILATAGEELGLCGLTAIFLLYALLVARGYRAGLALRDPFGRLLAIGLASILALQVFVIAG
;
A
#
# COMPACT_ATOMS: atom_id res chain seq x y z
N LEU A 1 -11.90 14.47 4.01
CA LEU A 1 -10.94 13.53 3.37
C LEU A 1 -10.26 14.12 2.13
N VAL A 2 -10.88 14.28 0.96
CA VAL A 2 -10.21 14.92 -0.21
C VAL A 2 -9.79 16.37 0.08
N LEU A 3 -10.63 17.12 0.80
CA LEU A 3 -10.32 18.47 1.30
C LEU A 3 -9.27 18.48 2.44
N GLU A 4 -9.03 17.35 3.09
CA GLU A 4 -8.01 17.18 4.14
C GLU A 4 -6.67 16.68 3.58
N ARG A 5 -6.56 16.48 2.25
CA ARG A 5 -5.40 15.89 1.57
C ARG A 5 -5.01 14.48 2.03
N ASP A 6 -5.91 13.75 2.69
CA ASP A 6 -5.69 12.36 3.10
C ASP A 6 -6.23 11.38 2.04
N LEU A 7 -5.38 11.17 1.02
CA LEU A 7 -5.69 10.31 -0.12
C LEU A 7 -5.62 8.82 0.25
N GLY A 8 -4.77 8.46 1.21
CA GLY A 8 -4.65 7.07 1.69
C GLY A 8 -5.95 6.59 2.31
N THR A 9 -6.49 7.37 3.26
CA THR A 9 -7.76 7.05 3.92
C THR A 9 -8.95 7.07 2.94
N SER A 10 -8.94 8.00 1.97
CA SER A 10 -9.97 8.05 0.92
C SER A 10 -9.98 6.78 0.05
N LEU A 11 -8.80 6.32 -0.37
CA LEU A 11 -8.64 5.10 -1.15
C LEU A 11 -9.07 3.86 -0.35
N LEU A 12 -8.75 3.81 0.94
CA LEU A 12 -9.15 2.74 1.84
C LEU A 12 -10.68 2.61 1.95
N PHE A 13 -11.37 3.73 2.20
CA PHE A 13 -12.83 3.71 2.30
C PHE A 13 -13.50 3.39 0.96
N PHE A 14 -12.98 3.93 -0.15
CA PHE A 14 -13.51 3.63 -1.47
C PHE A 14 -13.33 2.15 -1.84
N GLY A 15 -12.13 1.61 -1.64
CA GLY A 15 -11.82 0.20 -1.88
C GLY A 15 -12.70 -0.71 -1.03
N LEU A 16 -12.86 -0.40 0.26
CA LEU A 16 -13.74 -1.14 1.15
C LEU A 16 -15.20 -1.09 0.68
N PHE A 17 -15.69 0.08 0.26
CA PHE A 17 -17.04 0.24 -0.27
C PHE A 17 -17.28 -0.64 -1.51
N VAL A 18 -16.36 -0.66 -2.48
CA VAL A 18 -16.45 -1.50 -3.67
C VAL A 18 -16.46 -2.98 -3.31
N ILE A 19 -15.61 -3.41 -2.38
CA ILE A 19 -15.57 -4.80 -1.91
C ILE A 19 -16.91 -5.17 -1.25
N MET A 20 -17.44 -4.33 -0.37
CA MET A 20 -18.70 -4.58 0.33
C MET A 20 -19.88 -4.63 -0.64
N LEU A 21 -19.92 -3.75 -1.65
CA LEU A 21 -20.93 -3.80 -2.71
C LEU A 21 -20.86 -5.11 -3.49
N TYR A 22 -19.66 -5.56 -3.86
CA TYR A 22 -19.49 -6.83 -4.55
C TYR A 22 -19.98 -8.00 -3.70
N VAL A 23 -19.58 -8.06 -2.43
CA VAL A 23 -19.97 -9.15 -1.52
C VAL A 23 -21.49 -9.17 -1.27
N ALA A 24 -22.12 -8.00 -1.15
CA ALA A 24 -23.56 -7.89 -0.94
C ALA A 24 -24.39 -8.23 -2.18
N THR A 25 -23.91 -7.88 -3.38
CA THR A 25 -24.69 -8.02 -4.62
C THR A 25 -24.32 -9.25 -5.47
N GLY A 26 -23.12 -9.80 -5.30
CA GLY A 26 -22.57 -10.89 -6.11
C GLY A 26 -22.31 -10.53 -7.59
N ARG A 27 -22.48 -9.26 -7.98
CA ARG A 27 -22.35 -8.81 -9.38
C ARG A 27 -20.96 -8.26 -9.64
N THR A 28 -20.20 -8.96 -10.49
CA THR A 28 -18.85 -8.56 -10.92
C THR A 28 -18.82 -7.21 -11.65
N GLY A 29 -19.94 -6.80 -12.26
CA GLY A 29 -20.07 -5.49 -12.90
C GLY A 29 -19.78 -4.30 -11.98
N TRP A 30 -20.06 -4.42 -10.67
CA TRP A 30 -19.73 -3.37 -9.70
C TRP A 30 -18.24 -3.23 -9.44
N ILE A 31 -17.45 -4.31 -9.59
CA ILE A 31 -15.99 -4.24 -9.52
C ILE A 31 -15.47 -3.43 -10.71
N ALA A 32 -15.99 -3.68 -11.91
CA ALA A 32 -15.58 -2.95 -13.12
C ALA A 32 -15.91 -1.45 -13.01
N VAL A 33 -17.11 -1.11 -12.54
CA VAL A 33 -17.50 0.28 -12.28
C VAL A 33 -16.64 0.91 -11.18
N GLY A 34 -16.36 0.18 -10.10
CA GLY A 34 -15.50 0.63 -9.01
C GLY A 34 -14.07 0.94 -9.48
N LEU A 35 -13.48 0.05 -10.29
CA LEU A 35 -12.16 0.26 -10.89
C LEU A 35 -12.15 1.47 -11.84
N LEU A 36 -13.19 1.63 -12.65
CA LEU A 36 -13.30 2.78 -13.55
C LEU A 36 -13.41 4.09 -12.78
N LEU A 37 -14.23 4.13 -11.73
CA LEU A 37 -14.37 5.30 -10.85
C LEU A 37 -13.06 5.61 -10.11
N ALA A 38 -12.33 4.58 -9.64
CA ALA A 38 -11.01 4.76 -9.03
C ALA A 38 -10.01 5.36 -10.02
N ALA A 39 -9.96 4.85 -11.26
CA ALA A 39 -9.04 5.33 -12.28
C ALA A 39 -9.34 6.79 -12.68
N VAL A 40 -10.61 7.14 -12.87
CA VAL A 40 -11.02 8.52 -13.15
C VAL A 40 -10.69 9.44 -11.96
N GLY A 41 -10.99 8.99 -10.73
CA GLY A 41 -10.68 9.73 -9.51
C GLY A 41 -9.17 10.01 -9.37
N ALA A 42 -8.34 8.98 -9.58
CA ALA A 42 -6.89 9.10 -9.55
C ALA A 42 -6.37 10.06 -10.63
N PHE A 43 -6.89 9.98 -11.86
CA PHE A 43 -6.50 10.88 -12.95
C PHE A 43 -6.86 12.34 -12.67
N VAL A 44 -8.07 12.60 -12.18
CA VAL A 44 -8.52 13.96 -11.83
C VAL A 44 -7.66 14.50 -10.69
N VAL A 45 -7.52 13.76 -9.59
CA VAL A 45 -6.75 14.23 -8.44
C VAL A 45 -5.27 14.43 -8.78
N GLY A 46 -4.66 13.52 -9.55
CA GLY A 46 -3.28 13.64 -9.99
C GLY A 46 -3.01 14.79 -10.98
N SER A 47 -4.05 15.31 -11.63
CA SER A 47 -3.94 16.44 -12.57
C SER A 47 -4.21 17.80 -11.90
N PHE A 48 -5.13 17.84 -10.93
CA PHE A 48 -5.61 19.10 -10.36
C PHE A 48 -4.99 19.47 -9.01
N GLU A 49 -4.47 18.51 -8.22
CA GLU A 49 -3.85 18.81 -6.93
C GLU A 49 -2.30 18.84 -7.06
N PRO A 50 -1.65 20.01 -6.89
CA PRO A 50 -0.20 20.14 -7.07
C PRO A 50 0.63 19.20 -6.19
N HIS A 51 0.13 18.89 -4.99
CA HIS A 51 0.81 17.98 -4.05
C HIS A 51 0.78 16.52 -4.50
N VAL A 52 -0.26 16.12 -5.23
CA VAL A 52 -0.38 14.75 -5.77
C VAL A 52 0.40 14.65 -7.07
N HIS A 53 0.34 15.70 -7.87
CA HIS A 53 1.10 15.78 -9.11
C HIS A 53 2.61 15.60 -8.86
N SER A 54 3.17 16.27 -7.85
CA SER A 54 4.58 16.10 -7.50
C SER A 54 4.89 14.66 -7.07
N ARG A 55 4.00 14.02 -6.29
CA ARG A 55 4.18 12.62 -5.88
C ARG A 55 4.11 11.64 -7.05
N VAL A 56 3.24 11.90 -8.03
CA VAL A 56 3.16 11.08 -9.25
C VAL A 56 4.42 11.26 -10.10
N GLN A 57 4.93 12.48 -10.21
CA GLN A 57 6.21 12.74 -10.89
C GLN A 57 7.38 12.05 -10.18
N ASP A 58 7.48 12.17 -8.86
CA ASP A 58 8.50 11.48 -8.06
C ASP A 58 8.38 9.95 -8.17
N TRP A 59 7.18 9.41 -8.38
CA TRP A 59 6.96 7.98 -8.59
C TRP A 59 7.36 7.51 -10.00
N LEU A 60 7.10 8.34 -11.01
CA LEU A 60 7.47 8.04 -12.40
C LEU A 60 8.98 8.20 -12.65
N ASP A 61 9.61 9.19 -12.00
CA ASP A 61 11.04 9.44 -12.06
C ASP A 61 11.63 9.63 -10.65
N PRO A 62 11.90 8.54 -9.92
CA PRO A 62 12.38 8.60 -8.55
C PRO A 62 13.80 9.15 -8.42
N PHE A 63 14.57 9.22 -9.51
CA PHE A 63 15.95 9.70 -9.51
C PHE A 63 16.09 11.14 -10.03
N ALA A 64 15.02 11.77 -10.53
CA ALA A 64 15.01 13.16 -11.00
C ALA A 64 15.65 14.16 -10.02
N SER A 65 15.45 13.96 -8.71
CA SER A 65 16.02 14.84 -7.69
C SER A 65 17.54 14.74 -7.60
N ILE A 66 18.11 13.55 -7.89
CA ILE A 66 19.55 13.31 -7.95
C ILE A 66 20.12 13.99 -9.18
N ASP A 67 19.48 13.82 -10.34
CA ASP A 67 19.90 14.43 -11.60
C ASP A 67 19.84 15.96 -11.56
N ALA A 68 18.88 16.52 -10.80
CA ALA A 68 18.76 17.94 -10.53
C ALA A 68 19.77 18.47 -9.49
N GLY A 69 20.65 17.62 -8.94
CA GLY A 69 21.65 17.99 -7.94
C GLY A 69 21.11 18.27 -6.54
N GLN A 70 19.84 17.93 -6.27
CA GLN A 70 19.19 18.12 -4.96
C GLN A 70 19.39 16.95 -4.00
N GLY A 71 20.07 15.89 -4.46
CA GLY A 71 20.28 14.66 -3.70
C GLY A 71 19.09 13.70 -3.78
N PRO A 72 19.19 12.52 -3.14
CA PRO A 72 18.18 11.48 -3.27
C PRO A 72 16.92 11.83 -2.47
N GLY A 73 15.78 11.89 -3.17
CA GLY A 73 14.46 12.02 -2.58
C GLY A 73 14.03 10.77 -1.80
N GLN A 74 12.87 10.82 -1.16
CA GLN A 74 12.38 9.75 -0.27
C GLN A 74 12.21 8.40 -0.99
N LEU A 75 11.78 8.43 -2.25
CA LEU A 75 11.62 7.22 -3.07
C LEU A 75 12.98 6.66 -3.56
N ALA A 76 13.92 7.51 -4.00
CA ALA A 76 15.27 7.05 -4.33
C ALA A 76 15.97 6.41 -3.12
N GLN A 77 15.82 7.02 -1.94
CA GLN A 77 16.38 6.50 -0.69
C GLN A 77 15.80 5.13 -0.32
N SER A 78 14.49 4.93 -0.50
CA SER A 78 13.86 3.63 -0.23
C SER A 78 14.35 2.54 -1.19
N LEU A 79 14.52 2.89 -2.47
CA LEU A 79 15.11 1.99 -3.47
C LEU A 79 16.55 1.61 -3.12
N PHE A 80 17.36 2.54 -2.62
CA PHE A 80 18.72 2.24 -2.15
C PHE A 80 18.73 1.32 -0.93
N ALA A 81 17.80 1.49 0.02
CA ALA A 81 17.67 0.60 1.17
C ALA A 81 17.32 -0.84 0.74
N PHE A 82 16.38 -1.00 -0.21
CA PHE A 82 16.09 -2.31 -0.80
C PHE A 82 17.30 -2.90 -1.52
N ALA A 83 18.05 -2.09 -2.26
CA ALA A 83 19.26 -2.54 -2.94
C ALA A 83 20.35 -2.99 -1.94
N ALA A 84 20.50 -2.30 -0.82
CA ALA A 84 21.47 -2.64 0.23
C ALA A 84 21.13 -3.96 0.95
N GLY A 85 19.84 -4.26 1.15
CA GLY A 85 19.40 -5.50 1.77
C GLY A 85 19.60 -6.76 0.90
N GLY A 86 19.59 -6.63 -0.43
CA GLY A 86 19.76 -7.76 -1.32
C GLY A 86 18.74 -8.90 -1.07
N MET A 87 19.17 -10.15 -1.23
CA MET A 87 18.25 -11.30 -1.09
C MET A 87 17.97 -11.69 0.37
N LEU A 88 18.99 -11.62 1.24
CA LEU A 88 18.93 -12.16 2.62
C LEU A 88 18.90 -11.09 3.71
N GLY A 89 19.09 -9.81 3.34
CA GLY A 89 19.16 -8.71 4.29
C GLY A 89 20.56 -8.50 4.85
N THR A 90 20.74 -7.36 5.50
CA THR A 90 21.96 -7.01 6.24
C THR A 90 21.97 -7.58 7.66
N GLY A 91 20.82 -8.04 8.16
CA GLY A 91 20.61 -8.55 9.51
C GLY A 91 19.68 -7.65 10.32
N LEU A 92 18.84 -8.27 11.17
CA LEU A 92 17.92 -7.56 12.06
C LEU A 92 18.65 -6.58 12.98
N GLY A 93 18.24 -5.30 12.95
CA GLY A 93 18.86 -4.22 13.69
C GLY A 93 20.25 -3.81 13.21
N ALA A 94 20.74 -4.37 12.09
CA ALA A 94 21.98 -3.98 11.43
C ALA A 94 21.73 -3.01 10.24
N GLY A 95 20.48 -2.63 10.02
CA GLY A 95 20.08 -1.66 9.00
C GLY A 95 20.63 -0.27 9.31
N HIS A 96 21.18 0.39 8.30
CA HIS A 96 21.65 1.77 8.37
C HIS A 96 20.54 2.77 8.01
N SER A 97 19.29 2.32 7.87
CA SER A 97 18.10 3.13 7.60
C SER A 97 17.95 4.40 8.45
N ILE A 98 18.50 4.42 9.67
CA ILE A 98 18.49 5.62 10.55
C ILE A 98 19.43 6.73 10.05
N LEU A 99 20.52 6.37 9.35
CA LEU A 99 21.49 7.30 8.75
C LEU A 99 20.95 7.96 7.48
N ILE A 100 19.90 7.37 6.88
CA ILE A 100 19.21 7.88 5.70
C ILE A 100 18.13 8.93 6.13
N GLY A 101 17.95 9.17 7.43
CA GLY A 101 17.04 10.19 7.97
C GLY A 101 15.55 9.86 7.83
N PHE A 102 15.22 8.68 7.30
CA PHE A 102 13.87 8.30 6.90
C PHE A 102 13.16 7.37 7.90
N ALA A 103 13.90 6.57 8.67
CA ALA A 103 13.39 5.42 9.42
C ALA A 103 12.24 5.66 10.42
N ALA A 104 11.93 6.92 10.78
CA ALA A 104 10.86 7.27 11.70
C ALA A 104 9.52 7.64 11.04
N LYS A 105 9.44 7.74 9.70
CA LYS A 105 8.16 7.94 9.02
C LYS A 105 7.48 6.59 8.81
N SER A 106 6.29 6.44 9.40
CA SER A 106 5.49 5.20 9.41
C SER A 106 5.35 4.54 8.03
N ASP A 107 5.31 5.35 6.98
CA ASP A 107 4.96 4.90 5.63
C ASP A 107 6.08 4.13 4.91
N PHE A 108 7.34 4.16 5.39
CA PHE A 108 8.44 3.41 4.74
C PHE A 108 9.11 2.40 5.67
N ILE A 109 8.37 1.87 6.64
CA ILE A 109 8.82 0.73 7.43
C ILE A 109 9.27 -0.45 6.56
N LEU A 110 8.69 -0.60 5.36
CA LEU A 110 9.07 -1.63 4.41
C LEU A 110 10.47 -1.44 3.85
N ALA A 111 10.94 -0.20 3.66
CA ALA A 111 12.31 0.06 3.21
C ALA A 111 13.32 -0.41 4.26
N THR A 112 13.08 -0.09 5.53
CA THR A 112 13.89 -0.56 6.65
C THR A 112 13.84 -2.09 6.78
N ALA A 113 12.63 -2.67 6.73
CA ALA A 113 12.47 -4.12 6.77
C ALA A 113 13.16 -4.80 5.58
N GLY A 114 13.14 -4.18 4.40
CA GLY A 114 13.82 -4.66 3.21
C GLY A 114 15.33 -4.62 3.29
N GLU A 115 15.90 -3.60 3.92
CA GLU A 115 17.33 -3.54 4.19
C GLU A 115 17.75 -4.67 5.16
N GLU A 116 17.03 -4.83 6.27
CA GLU A 116 17.42 -5.76 7.33
C GLU A 116 17.12 -7.23 7.01
N LEU A 117 15.98 -7.51 6.39
CA LEU A 117 15.48 -8.86 6.12
C LEU A 117 15.68 -9.31 4.66
N GLY A 118 16.00 -8.38 3.77
CA GLY A 118 16.12 -8.63 2.34
C GLY A 118 14.80 -9.00 1.68
N LEU A 119 14.90 -9.36 0.40
CA LEU A 119 13.77 -9.82 -0.40
C LEU A 119 13.08 -11.05 0.22
N CYS A 120 13.84 -12.00 0.75
CA CYS A 120 13.30 -13.23 1.33
C CYS A 120 12.40 -12.94 2.54
N GLY A 121 12.85 -12.09 3.47
CA GLY A 121 12.04 -11.79 4.65
C GLY A 121 10.87 -10.85 4.35
N LEU A 122 11.01 -9.88 3.43
CA LEU A 122 9.85 -9.11 2.94
C LEU A 122 8.80 -10.02 2.31
N THR A 123 9.22 -10.97 1.48
CA THR A 123 8.30 -11.95 0.88
C THR A 123 7.61 -12.77 1.96
N ALA A 124 8.35 -13.22 2.98
CA ALA A 124 7.76 -13.93 4.11
C ALA A 124 6.71 -13.09 4.86
N ILE A 125 6.97 -11.79 5.09
CA ILE A 125 6.00 -10.86 5.70
C ILE A 125 4.75 -10.74 4.84
N PHE A 126 4.89 -10.53 3.53
CA PHE A 126 3.74 -10.45 2.63
C PHE A 126 2.93 -11.75 2.58
N LEU A 127 3.60 -12.91 2.61
CA LEU A 127 2.93 -14.20 2.68
C LEU A 127 2.15 -14.37 3.99
N LEU A 128 2.70 -13.92 5.12
CA LEU A 128 2.00 -13.96 6.41
C LEU A 128 0.73 -13.11 6.39
N TYR A 129 0.79 -11.89 5.86
CA TYR A 129 -0.38 -11.04 5.68
C TYR A 129 -1.39 -11.65 4.69
N ALA A 130 -0.92 -12.19 3.57
CA ALA A 130 -1.78 -12.86 2.60
C ALA A 130 -2.50 -14.07 3.22
N LEU A 131 -1.81 -14.87 4.03
CA LEU A 131 -2.40 -15.98 4.78
C LEU A 131 -3.44 -15.49 5.79
N LEU A 132 -3.15 -14.43 6.54
CA LEU A 132 -4.09 -13.85 7.50
C LEU A 132 -5.38 -13.39 6.80
N VAL A 133 -5.24 -12.65 5.70
CA VAL A 133 -6.36 -12.19 4.88
C VAL A 133 -7.14 -13.38 4.31
N ALA A 134 -6.46 -14.36 3.72
CA ALA A 134 -7.10 -15.56 3.16
C ALA A 134 -7.90 -16.33 4.23
N ARG A 135 -7.39 -16.42 5.46
CA ARG A 135 -8.11 -17.04 6.59
C ARG A 135 -9.32 -16.22 7.01
N GLY A 136 -9.22 -14.89 7.04
CA GLY A 136 -10.34 -14.00 7.31
C GLY A 136 -11.47 -14.15 6.27
N TYR A 137 -11.12 -14.15 4.98
CA TYR A 137 -12.07 -14.39 3.90
C TYR A 137 -12.73 -15.76 3.99
N ARG A 138 -11.94 -16.82 4.22
CA ARG A 138 -12.48 -18.18 4.39
C ARG A 138 -13.45 -18.27 5.57
N ALA A 139 -13.14 -17.62 6.69
CA ALA A 139 -14.05 -17.56 7.84
C ALA A 139 -15.36 -16.84 7.49
N GLY A 140 -15.28 -15.71 6.80
CA GLY A 140 -16.46 -14.96 6.35
C GLY A 140 -17.36 -15.73 5.38
N LEU A 141 -16.75 -16.44 4.43
CA LEU A 141 -17.49 -17.27 3.45
C LEU A 141 -18.18 -18.48 4.08
N ALA A 142 -17.67 -19.00 5.21
CA ALA A 142 -18.29 -20.09 5.94
C ALA A 142 -19.54 -19.66 6.73
N LEU A 143 -19.75 -18.35 6.94
CA LEU A 143 -20.89 -17.83 7.68
C LEU A 143 -22.19 -17.88 6.84
N ARG A 144 -23.25 -18.35 7.49
CA ARG A 144 -24.61 -18.38 6.95
C ARG A 144 -25.34 -17.05 7.14
N ASP A 145 -25.02 -16.33 8.22
CA ASP A 145 -25.58 -15.02 8.52
C ASP A 145 -25.01 -13.95 7.57
N PRO A 146 -25.85 -13.19 6.85
CA PRO A 146 -25.41 -12.15 5.92
C PRO A 146 -24.59 -11.05 6.59
N PHE A 147 -24.96 -10.64 7.81
CA PHE A 147 -24.23 -9.59 8.53
C PHE A 147 -22.84 -10.07 8.94
N GLY A 148 -22.73 -11.26 9.54
CA GLY A 148 -21.46 -11.85 9.94
C GLY A 148 -20.52 -12.06 8.76
N ARG A 149 -21.04 -12.48 7.59
CA ARG A 149 -20.26 -12.59 6.36
C ARG A 149 -19.68 -11.24 5.94
N LEU A 150 -20.50 -10.19 5.90
CA LEU A 150 -20.08 -8.85 5.51
C LEU A 150 -19.06 -8.27 6.50
N LEU A 151 -19.26 -8.46 7.81
CA LEU A 151 -18.33 -8.01 8.84
C LEU A 151 -16.96 -8.69 8.72
N ALA A 152 -16.94 -10.03 8.63
CA ALA A 152 -15.70 -10.80 8.55
C ALA A 152 -14.89 -10.46 7.29
N ILE A 153 -15.56 -10.38 6.13
CA ILE A 153 -14.91 -10.00 4.88
C ILE A 153 -14.45 -8.54 4.92
N GLY A 154 -15.25 -7.62 5.47
CA GLY A 154 -14.89 -6.23 5.62
C GLY A 154 -13.61 -6.04 6.45
N LEU A 155 -13.52 -6.69 7.62
CA LEU A 155 -12.33 -6.64 8.47
C LEU A 155 -11.08 -7.22 7.79
N ALA A 156 -11.21 -8.35 7.10
CA ALA A 156 -10.10 -8.94 6.35
C ALA A 156 -9.66 -8.03 5.18
N SER A 157 -10.61 -7.33 4.55
CA SER A 157 -10.35 -6.41 3.44
C SER A 157 -9.64 -5.14 3.88
N ILE A 158 -9.97 -4.61 5.07
CA ILE A 158 -9.27 -3.45 5.63
C ILE A 158 -7.78 -3.76 5.78
N LEU A 159 -7.43 -4.94 6.32
CA LEU A 159 -6.03 -5.37 6.43
C LEU A 159 -5.36 -5.48 5.06
N ALA A 160 -6.02 -6.10 4.08
CA ALA A 160 -5.48 -6.24 2.73
C ALA A 160 -5.21 -4.89 2.06
N LEU A 161 -6.17 -3.96 2.17
CA LEU A 161 -6.04 -2.62 1.60
C LEU A 161 -4.96 -1.80 2.32
N GLN A 162 -4.83 -1.91 3.64
CA GLN A 162 -3.75 -1.24 4.39
C GLN A 162 -2.37 -1.72 3.95
N VAL A 163 -2.18 -3.04 3.81
CA VAL A 163 -0.91 -3.59 3.30
C VAL A 163 -0.63 -3.10 1.88
N PHE A 164 -1.65 -3.04 1.02
CA PHE A 164 -1.51 -2.51 -0.34
C PHE A 164 -1.12 -1.02 -0.34
N VAL A 165 -1.74 -0.20 0.50
CA VAL A 165 -1.46 1.25 0.58
C VAL A 165 -0.09 1.55 1.19
N ILE A 166 0.38 0.73 2.14
CA ILE A 166 1.71 0.92 2.76
C ILE A 166 2.82 0.39 1.83
N ALA A 167 2.53 -0.64 1.02
CA ALA A 167 3.52 -1.25 0.13
C ALA A 167 3.61 -0.63 -1.27
N GLY A 168 2.52 -0.02 -1.76
CA GLY A 168 2.45 0.64 -3.07
C GLY A 168 2.80 2.11 -2.99
#